data_AF-A0A0S8AX22-F1
#
_entry.id   AF-A0A0S8AX22-F1
#
_cell.length_a   1.000
_cell.length_b   1.000
_cell.length_c   1.000
_cell.angle_alpha   90.00
_cell.angle_beta   90.00
_cell.angle_gamma   90.00
#
_symmetry.space_group_name_H-M   'P 1'
#
loop_
_entity.id
_entity.type
_entity.pdbx_description
1 polymer ?
#
loop_
_entity_poly.entity_id
_entity_poly.type
_entity_poly.pdbx_seq_one_letter_code
_entity_poly.pdbx_strand_id
1 'polypeptide(L)'
;MATIAVDQTLVAYCGLYCGACPRYTKGRCPGCHDNHKATWCKIRSCNIERGYASCADCTDCTDPHDCGKFHNLLSRLMGVVFQSDRRACVLQIRERGLEGHAQAMAELGRPAIRPGTHVT
;
A
#
# COMPACT_ATOMS: atom_id res chain seq x y z
N MET A 1 24.08 -1.59 4.21
CA MET A 1 22.67 -2.00 4.05
C MET A 1 22.34 -1.84 2.57
N ALA A 2 21.61 -2.77 1.94
CA ALA A 2 21.19 -2.58 0.56
C ALA A 2 20.23 -1.38 0.50
N THR A 3 20.52 -0.40 -0.35
CA THR A 3 19.66 0.75 -0.57
C THR A 3 18.36 0.26 -1.21
N ILE A 4 17.23 0.50 -0.54
CA ILE A 4 15.91 0.21 -1.12
C ILE A 4 15.68 1.24 -2.22
N ALA A 5 15.32 0.79 -3.42
CA ALA A 5 15.02 1.67 -4.54
C ALA A 5 13.88 2.63 -4.15
N VAL A 6 13.92 3.85 -4.69
CA VAL A 6 12.81 4.80 -4.65
C VAL A 6 12.13 4.76 -6.00
N ASP A 7 10.94 4.15 -6.05
CA ASP A 7 10.19 3.97 -7.29
C ASP A 7 8.69 3.97 -6.99
N GLN A 8 7.98 5.00 -7.46
CA GLN A 8 6.55 5.13 -7.25
C GLN A 8 5.73 3.99 -7.89
N THR A 9 6.26 3.31 -8.91
CA THR A 9 5.58 2.16 -9.53
C THR A 9 5.55 0.93 -8.61
N LEU A 10 6.35 0.94 -7.54
CA LEU A 10 6.36 -0.09 -6.50
C LEU A 10 5.39 0.22 -5.35
N VAL A 11 4.62 1.31 -5.42
CA VAL A 11 3.56 1.62 -4.45
C VAL A 11 2.29 0.87 -4.83
N ALA A 12 1.89 -0.09 -4.00
CA ALA A 12 0.66 -0.83 -4.18
C ALA A 12 -0.59 0.05 -4.02
N TYR A 13 -1.70 -0.36 -4.63
CA TYR A 13 -2.99 0.35 -4.53
C TYR A 13 -3.46 0.63 -3.08
N CYS A 14 -3.08 -0.21 -2.12
CA CYS A 14 -3.42 -0.05 -0.71
C CYS A 14 -2.36 0.68 0.14
N GLY A 15 -1.34 1.25 -0.50
CA GLY A 15 -0.24 2.00 0.12
C GLY A 15 0.95 1.16 0.58
N LEU A 16 0.93 -0.17 0.42
CA LEU A 16 2.11 -0.99 0.69
C LEU A 16 3.25 -0.66 -0.30
N TYR A 17 4.49 -0.68 0.16
CA TYR A 17 5.66 -0.45 -0.68
C TYR A 17 6.39 -1.74 -1.04
N CYS A 18 6.34 -2.14 -2.31
CA CYS A 18 6.98 -3.36 -2.81
C CYS A 18 8.51 -3.28 -2.75
N GLY A 19 9.11 -2.09 -2.93
CA GLY A 19 10.56 -1.91 -2.83
C GLY A 19 11.14 -2.35 -1.49
N ALA A 20 10.36 -2.23 -0.41
CA ALA A 20 10.72 -2.68 0.93
C ALA A 20 10.08 -4.04 1.33
N CYS A 21 9.43 -4.74 0.41
CA CYS A 21 8.76 -6.01 0.69
C CYS A 21 9.68 -7.22 0.44
N PRO A 22 10.04 -8.02 1.47
CA PRO A 22 10.95 -9.17 1.28
C PRO A 22 10.44 -10.25 0.31
N ARG A 23 9.12 -10.38 0.14
CA ARG A 23 8.56 -11.34 -0.82
C ARG A 23 8.76 -10.88 -2.26
N TYR A 24 8.61 -9.59 -2.53
CA TYR A 24 8.84 -9.00 -3.84
C TYR A 24 10.33 -9.03 -4.19
N THR A 25 11.18 -8.52 -3.28
CA THR A 25 12.64 -8.44 -3.52
C THR A 25 13.33 -9.80 -3.64
N LYS A 26 12.71 -10.88 -3.12
CA LYS A 26 13.18 -12.27 -3.30
C LYS A 26 12.53 -13.00 -4.50
N GLY A 27 11.79 -12.28 -5.35
CA GLY A 27 11.13 -12.87 -6.53
C GLY A 27 9.97 -13.83 -6.22
N ARG A 28 9.45 -13.83 -4.98
CA ARG A 28 8.36 -14.74 -4.53
C ARG A 28 6.96 -14.11 -4.64
N CYS A 29 6.88 -12.88 -5.15
CA CYS A 29 5.65 -12.12 -5.36
C CYS A 29 5.88 -11.20 -6.57
N PRO A 30 4.94 -11.13 -7.53
CA PRO A 30 5.10 -10.29 -8.72
C PRO A 30 4.87 -8.79 -8.45
N GLY A 31 4.45 -8.40 -7.24
CA GLY A 31 4.07 -7.00 -6.94
C GLY A 31 2.58 -6.75 -7.13
N CYS A 32 2.08 -5.60 -6.65
CA CYS A 32 0.62 -5.36 -6.61
C CYS A 32 -0.01 -5.24 -8.01
N HIS A 33 0.64 -4.49 -8.90
CA HIS A 33 0.12 -4.22 -10.24
C HIS A 33 0.10 -5.50 -11.10
N ASP A 34 1.12 -6.35 -10.98
CA ASP A 34 1.27 -7.58 -11.79
C ASP A 34 0.68 -8.86 -11.14
N ASN A 35 0.10 -8.78 -9.93
CA ASN A 35 -0.50 -9.94 -9.28
C ASN A 35 -1.90 -10.28 -9.84
N HIS A 36 -1.96 -10.72 -11.10
CA HIS A 36 -3.20 -11.12 -11.78
C HIS A 36 -3.95 -12.25 -11.06
N LYS A 37 -3.24 -13.08 -10.27
CA LYS A 37 -3.83 -14.16 -9.47
C LYS A 37 -4.56 -13.66 -8.22
N ALA A 38 -4.40 -12.41 -7.82
CA ALA A 38 -5.09 -11.81 -6.67
C ALA A 38 -6.50 -11.32 -7.02
N THR A 39 -7.31 -12.16 -7.69
CA THR A 39 -8.70 -11.86 -8.08
C THR A 39 -9.61 -11.59 -6.88
N TRP A 40 -9.23 -12.07 -5.70
CA TRP A 40 -9.92 -11.85 -4.44
C TRP A 40 -9.68 -10.45 -3.84
N CYS A 41 -8.68 -9.70 -4.31
CA CYS A 41 -8.30 -8.41 -3.74
C CYS A 41 -9.20 -7.27 -4.28
N LYS A 42 -10.28 -6.97 -3.55
CA LYS A 42 -11.25 -5.92 -3.92
C LYS A 42 -10.61 -4.53 -4.11
N ILE A 43 -9.56 -4.20 -3.36
CA ILE A 43 -8.82 -2.94 -3.53
C ILE A 43 -8.19 -2.87 -4.91
N ARG A 44 -7.52 -3.94 -5.34
CA ARG A 44 -6.85 -4.01 -6.64
C ARG A 44 -7.87 -3.87 -7.78
N SER A 45 -8.94 -4.66 -7.76
CA SER A 45 -9.97 -4.58 -8.80
C SER A 45 -10.59 -3.18 -8.86
N CYS A 46 -10.93 -2.60 -7.70
CA CYS A 46 -11.53 -1.27 -7.65
C CYS A 46 -10.63 -0.16 -8.22
N ASN A 47 -9.32 -0.20 -7.97
CA ASN A 47 -8.39 0.80 -8.50
C ASN A 47 -8.18 0.62 -10.01
N ILE A 48 -8.08 -0.62 -10.48
CA ILE A 48 -7.99 -0.93 -11.91
C ILE A 48 -9.23 -0.42 -12.66
N GLU A 49 -10.43 -0.74 -12.16
CA GLU A 49 -11.70 -0.30 -12.76
C GLU A 49 -11.83 1.23 -12.84
N ARG A 50 -11.25 1.94 -11.86
CA ARG A 50 -11.29 3.41 -11.80
C ARG A 50 -10.12 4.10 -12.49
N GLY A 51 -9.11 3.35 -12.91
CA GLY A 51 -7.86 3.93 -13.42
C GLY A 51 -7.08 4.72 -12.37
N TYR A 52 -7.25 4.39 -11.08
CA TYR A 52 -6.51 5.03 -9.99
C TYR A 52 -5.14 4.39 -9.79
N ALA A 53 -4.15 5.19 -9.43
CA ALA A 53 -2.83 4.71 -9.08
C ALA A 53 -2.82 4.16 -7.64
N SER A 54 -3.65 4.70 -6.75
CA SER A 54 -3.89 4.14 -5.42
C SER A 54 -5.22 4.56 -4.81
N CYS A 55 -5.57 3.96 -3.67
CA CYS A 55 -6.70 4.40 -2.86
C CYS A 55 -6.59 5.86 -2.39
N ALA A 56 -5.43 6.50 -2.50
CA ALA A 56 -5.28 7.92 -2.22
C ALA A 56 -6.10 8.79 -3.19
N ASP A 57 -6.27 8.34 -4.43
CA ASP A 57 -7.00 9.02 -5.51
C ASP A 57 -8.53 8.90 -5.35
N CYS A 58 -8.98 8.07 -4.39
CA CYS A 58 -10.40 7.84 -4.18
C CYS A 58 -11.09 9.08 -3.59
N THR A 59 -12.08 9.59 -4.34
CA THR A 59 -12.90 10.75 -3.98
C THR A 59 -14.20 10.38 -3.24
N ASP A 60 -14.59 9.10 -3.26
CA ASP A 60 -15.85 8.64 -2.66
C ASP A 60 -15.80 8.55 -1.12
N CYS A 61 -14.60 8.58 -0.54
CA CYS A 61 -14.41 8.46 0.91
C CYS A 61 -13.29 9.39 1.39
N THR A 62 -13.63 10.27 2.34
CA THR A 62 -12.66 11.14 3.01
C THR A 62 -11.65 10.32 3.79
N ASP A 63 -12.08 9.27 4.50
CA ASP A 63 -11.18 8.33 5.18
C ASP A 63 -11.20 6.97 4.47
N PRO A 64 -10.04 6.39 4.07
CA PRO A 64 -9.97 5.04 3.55
C PRO A 64 -10.59 3.98 4.49
N HIS A 65 -10.61 4.25 5.80
CA HIS A 65 -11.24 3.40 6.80
C HIS A 65 -12.75 3.21 6.58
N ASP A 66 -13.43 4.22 6.02
CA ASP A 66 -14.87 4.18 5.78
C ASP A 66 -15.22 3.39 4.51
N CYS A 67 -14.22 3.08 3.67
CA CYS A 67 -14.42 2.32 2.46
C CYS A 67 -14.51 0.83 2.77
N GLY A 68 -15.71 0.23 2.61
CA GLY A 68 -15.91 -1.21 2.80
C GLY A 68 -15.10 -2.12 1.86
N LYS A 69 -14.54 -1.59 0.77
CA LYS A 69 -13.58 -2.32 -0.10
C LYS A 69 -12.17 -2.30 0.49
N PHE A 70 -11.79 -1.23 1.18
CA PHE A 70 -10.49 -1.04 1.81
C PHE A 70 -10.41 -1.67 3.21
N HIS A 71 -11.44 -1.42 4.02
CA HIS A 71 -11.66 -1.97 5.35
C HIS A 71 -12.53 -3.24 5.28
N ASN A 72 -11.99 -4.32 4.71
CA ASN A 72 -12.68 -5.61 4.67
C ASN A 72 -11.96 -6.69 5.51
N LEU A 73 -12.70 -7.73 5.91
CA LEU A 73 -12.27 -8.78 6.85
C LEU A 73 -10.99 -9.52 6.42
N LEU A 74 -10.77 -9.74 5.11
CA LEU A 74 -9.53 -10.36 4.59
C LEU A 74 -8.33 -9.43 4.67
N SER A 75 -8.57 -8.12 4.51
CA SER A 75 -7.54 -7.09 4.62
C SER A 75 -7.08 -6.88 6.09
N ARG A 76 -7.92 -7.29 7.07
CA ARG A 76 -7.54 -7.42 8.49
C ARG A 76 -6.63 -8.63 8.72
N LEU A 77 -6.87 -9.77 8.06
CA LEU A 77 -6.07 -10.98 8.23
C LEU A 77 -4.62 -10.81 7.74
N MET A 78 -4.41 -10.16 6.59
CA MET A 78 -3.04 -9.82 6.14
C MET A 78 -2.45 -8.65 6.93
N GLY A 79 -3.26 -7.71 7.42
CA GLY A 79 -2.80 -6.61 8.30
C GLY A 79 -2.20 -7.10 9.63
N VAL A 80 -2.74 -8.19 10.20
CA VAL A 80 -2.21 -8.85 11.42
C VAL A 80 -0.89 -9.57 11.15
N VAL A 81 -0.72 -10.18 9.97
CA VAL A 81 0.52 -10.87 9.57
C VAL A 81 1.66 -9.88 9.23
N PHE A 82 1.34 -8.67 8.78
CA PHE A 82 2.33 -7.67 8.34
C PHE A 82 2.49 -6.45 9.27
N GLN A 83 1.78 -6.37 10.42
CA GLN A 83 1.78 -5.19 11.32
C GLN A 83 1.73 -3.86 10.53
N SER A 84 0.68 -3.72 9.72
CA SER A 84 0.58 -2.67 8.70
C SER A 84 -0.60 -1.74 8.94
N ASP A 85 -0.33 -0.45 9.08
CA ASP A 85 -1.33 0.61 9.00
C ASP A 85 -1.46 1.09 7.55
N ARG A 86 -2.29 0.38 6.79
CA ARG A 86 -2.54 0.72 5.37
C ARG A 86 -3.30 2.04 5.23
N ARG A 87 -4.16 2.39 6.20
CA ARG A 87 -4.86 3.68 6.20
C ARG A 87 -3.84 4.81 6.24
N ALA A 88 -2.89 4.73 7.17
CA ALA A 88 -1.82 5.69 7.27
C ALA A 88 -0.95 5.78 6.01
N CYS A 89 -0.66 4.65 5.36
CA CYS A 89 0.07 4.67 4.10
C CYS A 89 -0.71 5.46 3.03
N VAL A 90 -2.03 5.24 2.92
CA VAL A 90 -2.87 6.00 1.98
C VAL A 90 -2.91 7.49 2.35
N LEU A 91 -2.99 7.83 3.63
CA LEU A 91 -2.94 9.24 4.07
C LEU A 91 -1.58 9.89 3.77
N GLN A 92 -0.47 9.18 3.94
CA GLN A 92 0.85 9.67 3.56
C GLN A 92 0.98 9.89 2.04
N ILE A 93 0.38 9.01 1.22
CA ILE A 93 0.32 9.22 -0.24
C ILE A 93 -0.51 10.48 -0.57
N ARG A 94 -1.62 10.73 0.13
CA ARG A 94 -2.40 11.97 -0.07
C ARG A 94 -1.63 13.23 0.31
N GLU A 95 -0.82 13.16 1.37
CA GLU A 95 0.01 14.26 1.84
C GLU A 95 1.22 14.54 0.92
N ARG A 96 1.90 13.48 0.46
CA ARG A 96 3.24 13.57 -0.14
C ARG A 96 3.32 13.11 -1.60
N GLY A 97 2.22 12.61 -2.15
CA GLY A 97 2.22 11.92 -3.44
C GLY A 97 2.86 10.53 -3.38
N LEU A 98 2.77 9.80 -4.51
CA LEU A 98 3.33 8.44 -4.61
C LEU A 98 4.85 8.43 -4.50
N GLU A 99 5.54 9.39 -5.12
CA GLU A 99 7.00 9.50 -5.05
C GLU A 99 7.48 9.83 -3.63
N GLY A 100 6.85 10.80 -2.96
CA GLY A 100 7.18 11.14 -1.57
C GLY A 100 6.90 9.98 -0.60
N HIS A 101 5.84 9.21 -0.85
CA HIS A 101 5.58 7.97 -0.11
C HIS A 101 6.66 6.91 -0.40
N ALA A 102 7.04 6.68 -1.65
CA ALA A 102 8.11 5.74 -1.99
C ALA A 102 9.45 6.10 -1.32
N GLN A 103 9.80 7.38 -1.28
CA GLN A 103 10.97 7.89 -0.56
C GLN A 103 10.89 7.57 0.94
N ALA A 104 9.80 7.96 1.60
CA ALA A 104 9.60 7.74 3.03
C ALA A 104 9.60 6.25 3.40
N MET A 105 9.00 5.40 2.56
CA MET A 105 8.95 3.96 2.81
C MET A 105 10.29 3.26 2.53
N ALA A 106 11.07 3.75 1.56
CA ALA A 106 12.44 3.29 1.32
C ALA A 106 13.36 3.62 2.50
N GLU A 107 13.26 4.83 3.05
CA GLU A 107 13.99 5.25 4.26
C GLU A 107 13.57 4.45 5.49
N LEU A 108 12.26 4.25 5.69
CA LEU A 108 11.72 3.46 6.79
C LEU A 108 12.16 1.98 6.73
N GLY A 109 12.49 1.47 5.53
CA GLY A 109 12.90 0.09 5.35
C GLY A 109 11.79 -0.93 5.57
N ARG A 110 10.53 -0.52 5.42
CA ARG A 110 9.36 -1.39 5.67
C ARG A 110 8.34 -1.27 4.55
N PRO A 111 7.57 -2.34 4.27
CA PRO A 111 6.53 -2.29 3.25
C PRO A 111 5.29 -1.52 3.70
N ALA A 112 5.17 -1.16 4.99
CA ALA A 112 4.03 -0.42 5.53
C ALA A 112 4.43 0.35 6.78
N ILE A 113 3.69 1.41 7.07
CA ILE A 113 3.77 2.11 8.35
C ILE A 113 3.23 1.20 9.46
N ARG A 114 3.78 1.29 10.66
CA ARG A 114 3.35 0.50 11.82
C ARG A 114 2.10 1.15 12.45
N PRO A 115 1.14 0.34 12.94
CA PRO A 115 0.12 0.87 13.84
C PRO A 115 0.78 1.55 15.05
N GLY A 116 0.28 2.72 15.44
CA GLY A 116 0.75 3.45 16.62
C GLY A 116 2.08 4.19 16.48
N THR A 117 2.69 4.25 15.29
CA THR A 117 3.90 5.06 15.05
C THR A 117 3.61 6.44 14.46
N HIS A 118 2.34 6.85 14.37
CA HIS A 118 1.98 8.22 14.00
C HIS A 118 2.04 9.12 15.23
N VAL A 119 3.06 9.99 15.23
CA VAL A 119 3.01 11.26 15.97
C VAL A 119 1.96 12.12 15.26
N THR A 120 1.10 12.71 16.08
CA THR A 120 0.08 13.71 15.72
C THR A 120 0.61 14.82 14.82
#